data_AF-A0A0J5WM74-F1
#
_entry.id   AF-A0A0J5WM74-F1
#
_cell.length_a   1.000
_cell.length_b   1.000
_cell.length_c   1.000
_cell.angle_alpha   90.00
_cell.angle_beta   90.00
_cell.angle_gamma   90.00
#
_symmetry.space_group_name_H-M   'P 1'
#
loop_
_entity.id
_entity.type
_entity.pdbx_description
1 polymer ?
#
loop_
_entity_poly.entity_id
_entity_poly.type
_entity_poly.pdbx_seq_one_letter_code
_entity_poly.pdbx_strand_id
1 'polypeptide(L)'
;MDDSEIEQKVWDIVRTWLEGATPEQWHRFAARSNYDGNGHALRWLLDNRNVDHATALLIYWNLGAAWFVQYANESDLGDASYQLDTFRLLREIERRYAEGYYADHGIWFDPHDFEGAGPSDYPDVPVARPVPALMLQPTKGREYVDLDEAEGYDEGLPFDVVERISALYD
;
A
#
# COMPACT_ATOMS: atom_id res chain seq x y z
N MET A 1 10.18 -26.50 -9.60
CA MET A 1 10.69 -25.12 -9.67
C MET A 1 11.37 -24.84 -8.35
N ASP A 2 12.42 -24.04 -8.34
CA ASP A 2 12.90 -23.49 -7.07
C ASP A 2 11.99 -22.35 -6.59
N ASP A 3 12.12 -21.96 -5.33
CA ASP A 3 11.25 -20.94 -4.72
C ASP A 3 11.33 -19.60 -5.48
N SER A 4 12.50 -19.24 -6.01
CA SER A 4 12.70 -17.99 -6.75
C SER A 4 12.00 -18.00 -8.12
N GLU A 5 11.96 -19.14 -8.80
CA GLU A 5 11.18 -19.32 -10.02
C GLU A 5 9.68 -19.23 -9.77
N ILE A 6 9.20 -19.73 -8.62
CA ILE A 6 7.78 -19.62 -8.23
C ILE A 6 7.44 -18.16 -7.93
N GLU A 7 8.22 -17.48 -7.09
CA GLU A 7 8.03 -16.06 -6.75
C GLU A 7 7.98 -15.18 -8.01
N GLN A 8 8.89 -15.39 -8.96
CA GLN A 8 8.90 -14.64 -10.21
C GLN A 8 7.64 -14.89 -11.05
N LYS A 9 7.12 -16.12 -11.11
CA LYS A 9 5.88 -16.42 -11.83
C LYS A 9 4.64 -15.84 -11.13
N VAL A 10 4.59 -15.90 -9.80
CA VAL A 10 3.53 -15.23 -9.02
C VAL A 10 3.53 -13.74 -9.33
N TRP A 11 4.71 -13.11 -9.29
CA TRP A 11 4.84 -11.70 -9.65
C TRP A 11 4.38 -11.41 -11.08
N ASP A 12 4.75 -12.21 -12.08
CA ASP A 12 4.33 -12.01 -13.46
C ASP A 12 2.79 -12.10 -13.63
N ILE A 13 2.13 -13.01 -12.92
CA ILE A 13 0.66 -13.14 -12.91
C ILE A 13 0.03 -11.88 -12.31
N VAL A 14 0.47 -11.47 -11.11
CA VAL A 14 -0.07 -10.29 -10.43
C VAL A 14 0.19 -9.02 -11.24
N ARG A 15 1.40 -8.83 -11.78
CA ARG A 15 1.73 -7.69 -12.64
C ARG A 15 0.83 -7.61 -13.87
N THR A 16 0.62 -8.73 -14.55
CA THR A 16 -0.25 -8.78 -15.74
C THR A 16 -1.67 -8.32 -15.41
N TRP A 17 -2.19 -8.72 -14.24
CA TRP A 17 -3.48 -8.24 -13.76
C TRP A 17 -3.45 -6.75 -13.43
N LEU A 18 -2.45 -6.28 -12.67
CA LEU A 18 -2.29 -4.88 -12.29
C LEU A 18 -2.23 -3.94 -13.52
N GLU A 19 -1.57 -4.34 -14.59
CA GLU A 19 -1.46 -3.55 -15.83
C GLU A 19 -2.81 -3.31 -16.53
N GLY A 20 -3.78 -4.20 -16.33
CA GLY A 20 -5.14 -4.09 -16.89
C GLY A 20 -6.21 -3.64 -15.90
N ALA A 21 -5.88 -3.47 -14.62
CA ALA A 21 -6.83 -3.18 -13.57
C ALA A 21 -7.21 -1.68 -13.53
N THR A 22 -8.42 -1.39 -13.03
CA THR A 22 -8.91 -0.02 -12.85
C THR A 22 -8.35 0.63 -11.58
N PRO A 23 -8.42 1.96 -11.42
CA PRO A 23 -8.02 2.64 -10.18
C PRO A 23 -8.72 2.09 -8.92
N GLU A 24 -10.00 1.73 -9.02
CA GLU A 24 -10.78 1.16 -7.92
C GLU A 24 -10.31 -0.25 -7.58
N GLN A 25 -9.94 -1.06 -8.58
CA GLN A 25 -9.35 -2.37 -8.37
C GLN A 25 -7.96 -2.28 -7.72
N TRP A 26 -7.14 -1.31 -8.12
CA TRP A 26 -5.88 -1.02 -7.42
C TRP A 26 -6.11 -0.59 -5.98
N HIS A 27 -7.13 0.23 -5.72
CA HIS A 27 -7.49 0.66 -4.37
C HIS A 27 -7.91 -0.53 -3.50
N ARG A 28 -8.79 -1.40 -4.02
CA ARG A 28 -9.21 -2.63 -3.33
C ARG A 28 -8.04 -3.56 -3.05
N PHE A 29 -7.17 -3.78 -4.04
CA PHE A 29 -5.95 -4.56 -3.84
C PHE A 29 -5.11 -3.97 -2.73
N ALA A 30 -4.78 -2.68 -2.78
CA ALA A 30 -4.00 -2.03 -1.74
C ALA A 30 -4.64 -2.12 -0.33
N ALA A 31 -5.98 -2.10 -0.24
CA ALA A 31 -6.73 -2.21 1.00
C ALA A 31 -6.70 -3.61 1.62
N ARG A 32 -6.77 -4.66 0.79
CA ARG A 32 -6.94 -6.04 1.25
C ARG A 32 -5.70 -6.92 1.05
N SER A 33 -4.66 -6.39 0.42
CA SER A 33 -3.41 -7.11 0.17
C SER A 33 -2.75 -7.55 1.47
N ASN A 34 -2.12 -8.72 1.43
CA ASN A 34 -1.13 -9.10 2.44
C ASN A 34 0.19 -8.36 2.22
N TYR A 35 0.52 -7.40 3.10
CA TYR A 35 1.70 -6.53 2.97
C TYR A 35 3.03 -7.25 3.17
N ASP A 36 3.04 -8.41 3.84
CA ASP A 36 4.24 -9.23 4.00
C ASP A 36 4.57 -10.01 2.71
N GLY A 37 3.56 -10.36 1.91
CA GLY A 37 3.72 -11.16 0.69
C GLY A 37 3.76 -10.36 -0.61
N ASN A 38 3.14 -9.17 -0.65
CA ASN A 38 2.89 -8.44 -1.89
C ASN A 38 3.78 -7.19 -2.08
N GLY A 39 4.93 -7.11 -1.43
CA GLY A 39 5.82 -5.95 -1.48
C GLY A 39 6.16 -5.46 -2.90
N HIS A 40 6.38 -6.37 -3.86
CA HIS A 40 6.65 -6.02 -5.26
C HIS A 40 5.44 -5.33 -5.94
N ALA A 41 4.24 -5.83 -5.71
CA ALA A 41 3.01 -5.28 -6.27
C ALA A 41 2.67 -3.90 -5.67
N LEU A 42 2.80 -3.77 -4.35
CA LEU A 42 2.63 -2.50 -3.65
C LEU A 42 3.66 -1.45 -4.12
N ARG A 43 4.92 -1.86 -4.29
CA ARG A 43 5.97 -0.97 -4.84
C ARG A 43 5.64 -0.54 -6.27
N TRP A 44 5.17 -1.47 -7.11
CA TRP A 44 4.78 -1.17 -8.49
C TRP A 44 3.67 -0.12 -8.55
N LEU A 45 2.65 -0.22 -7.69
CA LEU A 45 1.61 0.80 -7.57
C LEU A 45 2.19 2.17 -7.18
N LEU A 46 3.06 2.22 -6.16
CA LEU A 46 3.63 3.47 -5.67
C LEU A 46 4.57 4.15 -6.67
N ASP A 47 5.22 3.39 -7.55
CA ASP A 47 6.07 3.88 -8.65
C ASP A 47 5.28 4.26 -9.92
N ASN A 48 3.98 3.98 -9.97
CA ASN A 48 3.12 4.32 -11.08
C ASN A 48 2.43 5.67 -10.85
N ARG A 49 2.75 6.71 -11.64
CA ARG A 49 2.10 8.04 -11.56
C ARG A 49 0.59 8.01 -11.77
N ASN A 50 0.06 6.97 -12.43
CA ASN A 50 -1.37 6.84 -12.68
C ASN A 50 -2.15 6.28 -11.49
N VAL A 51 -1.51 5.82 -10.41
CA VAL A 51 -2.24 5.39 -9.21
C VAL A 51 -2.94 6.60 -8.56
N ASP A 52 -4.15 6.38 -8.04
CA ASP A 52 -4.88 7.42 -7.32
C ASP A 52 -4.13 7.79 -6.02
N HIS A 53 -4.11 9.08 -5.69
CA HIS A 53 -3.53 9.57 -4.45
C HIS A 53 -4.18 8.97 -3.20
N ALA A 54 -5.49 8.69 -3.20
CA ALA A 54 -6.17 7.96 -2.13
C ALA A 54 -5.58 6.56 -1.93
N THR A 55 -5.29 5.83 -3.00
CA THR A 55 -4.63 4.53 -2.93
C THR A 55 -3.20 4.65 -2.38
N ALA A 56 -2.43 5.64 -2.82
CA ALA A 56 -1.09 5.88 -2.27
C ALA A 56 -1.13 6.24 -0.77
N LEU A 57 -2.13 7.02 -0.34
CA LEU A 57 -2.34 7.38 1.06
C LEU A 57 -2.72 6.16 1.90
N LEU A 58 -3.61 5.31 1.38
CA LEU A 58 -3.97 4.05 2.02
C LEU A 58 -2.72 3.17 2.22
N ILE A 59 -1.89 3.00 1.18
CA ILE A 59 -0.67 2.19 1.29
C ILE A 59 0.30 2.78 2.33
N TYR A 60 0.46 4.10 2.35
CA TYR A 60 1.28 4.78 3.36
C TYR A 60 0.88 4.41 4.79
N TRP A 61 -0.42 4.40 5.06
CA TRP A 61 -0.96 4.08 6.37
C TRP A 61 -0.81 2.59 6.71
N ASN A 62 -1.13 1.69 5.78
CA ASN A 62 -0.95 0.25 5.96
C ASN A 62 0.52 -0.20 6.05
N LEU A 63 1.48 0.58 5.55
CA LEU A 63 2.92 0.38 5.81
C LEU A 63 3.33 0.71 7.25
N GLY A 64 2.40 1.13 8.11
CA GLY A 64 2.63 1.40 9.53
C GLY A 64 3.21 2.78 9.81
N ALA A 65 2.86 3.80 9.00
CA ALA A 65 3.38 5.16 9.15
C ALA A 65 3.33 5.71 10.58
N ALA A 66 2.25 5.41 11.32
CA ALA A 66 2.08 5.82 12.71
C ALA A 66 3.17 5.29 13.65
N TRP A 67 3.74 4.11 13.40
CA TRP A 67 4.84 3.56 14.20
C TRP A 67 6.17 4.26 13.91
N PHE A 68 6.40 4.66 12.66
CA PHE A 68 7.67 5.26 12.22
C PHE A 68 7.89 6.71 12.67
N VAL A 69 6.90 7.34 13.31
CA VAL A 69 7.02 8.71 13.87
C VAL A 69 8.10 8.83 14.95
N GLN A 70 8.50 7.71 15.56
CA GLN A 70 9.57 7.66 16.57
C GLN A 70 10.97 7.84 16.00
N TYR A 71 11.13 7.80 14.68
CA TYR A 71 12.41 7.94 14.02
C TYR A 71 12.46 9.26 13.23
N ALA A 72 13.39 10.14 13.60
CA ALA A 72 13.61 11.37 12.86
C ALA A 72 14.38 11.08 11.56
N ASN A 73 15.40 10.23 11.65
CA ASN A 73 16.37 9.92 10.60
C ASN A 73 16.67 8.42 10.50
N GLU A 74 17.25 7.99 9.38
CA GLU A 74 17.64 6.59 9.14
C GLU A 74 18.59 6.02 10.22
N SER A 75 19.50 6.86 10.74
CA SER A 75 20.44 6.46 11.80
C SER A 75 19.77 6.00 13.09
N ASP A 76 18.52 6.40 13.31
CA ASP A 76 17.77 6.06 14.52
C ASP A 76 17.29 4.59 14.50
N LEU A 77 17.29 3.94 13.32
CA LEU A 77 16.91 2.53 13.14
C LEU A 77 18.10 1.56 13.29
N GLY A 78 19.34 2.06 13.17
CA GLY A 78 20.56 1.25 13.21
C GLY A 78 20.86 0.50 11.89
N ASP A 79 22.10 0.02 11.75
CA ASP A 79 22.69 -0.42 10.48
C ASP A 79 22.15 -1.75 9.91
N ALA A 80 21.36 -2.51 10.67
CA ALA A 80 20.86 -3.84 10.31
C ALA A 80 19.32 -3.97 10.37
N SER A 81 18.63 -2.84 10.29
CA SER A 81 17.18 -2.79 10.42
C SER A 81 16.47 -3.17 9.13
N TYR A 82 15.67 -4.24 9.15
CA TYR A 82 14.74 -4.60 8.07
C TYR A 82 13.66 -3.52 7.85
N GLN A 83 13.53 -2.57 8.78
CA GLN A 83 12.59 -1.46 8.70
C GLN A 83 13.12 -0.25 7.90
N LEU A 84 14.40 -0.24 7.52
CA LEU A 84 15.02 0.89 6.81
C LEU A 84 14.37 1.14 5.44
N ASP A 85 14.04 0.08 4.71
CA ASP A 85 13.42 0.21 3.39
C ASP A 85 11.99 0.74 3.50
N THR A 86 11.21 0.27 4.48
CA THR A 86 9.88 0.82 4.78
C THR A 86 9.98 2.29 5.21
N PHE A 87 10.93 2.64 6.08
CA PHE A 87 11.15 4.04 6.48
C PHE A 87 11.43 4.94 5.28
N ARG A 88 12.34 4.52 4.37
CA ARG A 88 12.65 5.25 3.14
C ARG A 88 11.45 5.38 2.23
N LEU A 89 10.70 4.29 2.07
CA LEU A 89 9.48 4.28 1.26
C LEU A 89 8.44 5.26 1.79
N LEU A 90 8.20 5.29 3.11
CA LEU A 90 7.29 6.24 3.73
C LEU A 90 7.70 7.69 3.44
N ARG A 91 9.00 8.02 3.53
CA ARG A 91 9.50 9.37 3.19
C ARG A 91 9.36 9.69 1.70
N GLU A 92 9.56 8.70 0.84
CA GLU A 92 9.34 8.82 -0.59
C GLU A 92 7.87 9.10 -0.91
N ILE A 93 6.93 8.39 -0.28
CA ILE A 93 5.48 8.60 -0.47
C ILE A 93 5.08 9.99 0.01
N GLU A 94 5.49 10.41 1.22
CA GLU A 94 5.20 11.76 1.74
C GLU A 94 5.65 12.85 0.77
N ARG A 95 6.85 12.73 0.22
CA ARG A 95 7.39 13.67 -0.77
C ARG A 95 6.57 13.64 -2.06
N ARG A 96 6.35 12.46 -2.64
CA ARG A 96 5.59 12.28 -3.89
C ARG A 96 4.16 12.82 -3.75
N TYR A 97 3.52 12.55 -2.62
CA TYR A 97 2.18 13.03 -2.33
C TYR A 97 2.14 14.56 -2.22
N ALA A 98 3.07 15.17 -1.48
CA ALA A 98 3.18 16.63 -1.36
C ALA A 98 3.48 17.33 -2.71
N GLU A 99 4.20 16.65 -3.61
CA GLU A 99 4.51 17.14 -4.96
C GLU A 99 3.38 16.91 -5.98
N GLY A 100 2.28 16.23 -5.62
CA GLY A 100 1.20 15.89 -6.54
C GLY A 100 1.62 14.88 -7.61
N TYR A 101 2.49 13.92 -7.25
CA TYR A 101 2.99 12.88 -8.16
C TYR A 101 1.89 11.91 -8.63
N TYR A 102 0.96 11.59 -7.72
CA TYR A 102 -0.11 10.62 -7.92
C TYR A 102 -1.32 11.24 -8.62
N ALA A 103 -2.05 10.43 -9.38
CA ALA A 103 -3.23 10.88 -10.10
C ALA A 103 -4.42 11.15 -9.16
N ASP A 104 -5.43 11.81 -9.71
CA ASP A 104 -6.74 12.01 -9.08
C ASP A 104 -7.79 11.39 -10.00
N HIS A 105 -8.25 10.19 -9.63
CA HIS A 105 -9.38 9.48 -10.22
C HIS A 105 -10.65 9.66 -9.38
N GLY A 106 -10.64 10.52 -8.37
CA GLY A 106 -11.82 10.87 -7.57
C GLY A 106 -12.15 9.91 -6.44
N ILE A 107 -11.25 8.99 -6.08
CA ILE A 107 -11.44 8.04 -4.98
C ILE A 107 -11.40 8.77 -3.63
N TRP A 108 -12.44 8.54 -2.82
CA TRP A 108 -12.52 9.03 -1.46
C TRP A 108 -11.82 8.05 -0.51
N PHE A 109 -11.02 8.57 0.42
CA PHE A 109 -10.39 7.82 1.49
C PHE A 109 -10.17 8.73 2.71
N ASP A 110 -10.52 8.26 3.90
CA ASP A 110 -10.21 8.93 5.18
C ASP A 110 -9.24 8.05 6.00
N PRO A 111 -8.02 8.53 6.28
CA PRO A 111 -7.08 7.76 7.08
C PRO A 111 -7.53 7.50 8.52
N HIS A 112 -8.53 8.23 9.02
CA HIS A 112 -9.09 8.02 10.36
C HIS A 112 -10.29 7.08 10.39
N ASP A 113 -10.83 6.69 9.24
CA ASP A 113 -12.07 5.92 9.12
C ASP A 113 -11.96 4.86 8.02
N PHE A 114 -11.12 3.85 8.25
CA PHE A 114 -11.01 2.67 7.40
C PHE A 114 -10.54 1.44 8.17
N GLU A 115 -10.80 0.26 7.62
CA GLU A 115 -10.29 -1.01 8.14
C GLU A 115 -8.84 -1.21 7.67
N GLY A 116 -7.88 -0.86 8.53
CA GLY A 116 -6.45 -1.02 8.29
C GLY A 116 -5.63 -0.28 9.33
N ALA A 117 -4.33 -0.11 9.06
CA ALA A 117 -3.47 0.60 10.01
C ALA A 117 -3.63 2.11 9.87
N GLY A 118 -3.89 2.85 10.96
CA GLY A 118 -4.24 4.27 10.91
C GLY A 118 -3.39 5.18 11.80
N PRO A 119 -3.66 6.51 11.79
CA PRO A 119 -2.96 7.51 12.60
C PRO A 119 -2.96 7.23 14.11
N SER A 120 -3.95 6.48 14.61
CA SER A 120 -4.17 6.28 16.04
C SER A 120 -3.67 4.93 16.58
N ASP A 121 -3.03 4.10 15.75
CA ASP A 121 -2.67 2.72 16.13
C ASP A 121 -1.57 2.64 17.19
N TYR A 122 -0.71 3.66 17.27
CA TYR A 122 0.47 3.67 18.14
C TYR A 122 0.49 4.91 19.05
N PRO A 123 -0.51 5.09 19.93
CA PRO A 123 -0.66 6.32 20.73
C PRO A 123 0.46 6.52 21.75
N ASP A 124 1.10 5.44 22.19
CA ASP A 124 2.16 5.45 23.22
C ASP A 124 3.57 5.59 22.63
N VAL A 125 3.71 5.58 21.31
CA VAL A 125 5.00 5.70 20.64
C VAL A 125 5.47 7.16 20.68
N PRO A 126 6.71 7.46 21.15
CA PRO A 126 7.23 8.82 21.14
C PRO A 126 7.27 9.40 19.73
N VAL A 127 6.81 10.64 19.58
CA VAL A 127 6.86 11.34 18.28
C VAL A 127 8.16 12.13 18.17
N ALA A 128 9.16 11.57 17.48
CA ALA A 128 10.39 12.27 17.13
C ALA A 128 10.21 13.15 15.90
N ARG A 129 9.41 12.69 14.92
CA ARG A 129 8.98 13.47 13.77
C ARG A 129 7.49 13.20 13.51
N PRO A 130 6.64 14.25 13.50
CA PRO A 130 5.22 14.08 13.22
C PRO A 130 4.99 13.72 11.75
N VAL A 131 3.90 12.99 11.49
CA VAL A 131 3.35 12.80 10.14
C VAL A 131 3.01 14.16 9.52
N PRO A 132 3.32 14.40 8.23
CA PRO A 132 2.91 15.63 7.56
C PRO A 132 1.39 15.82 7.60
N ALA A 133 0.92 17.04 7.92
CA ALA A 133 -0.51 17.32 8.12
C ALA A 133 -1.40 16.92 6.93
N LEU A 134 -0.87 16.97 5.71
CA LEU A 134 -1.57 16.58 4.49
C LEU A 134 -1.89 15.08 4.41
N MET A 135 -1.07 14.22 5.03
CA MET A 135 -1.30 12.77 5.07
C MET A 135 -2.39 12.39 6.10
N LEU A 136 -2.77 13.33 6.97
CA LEU A 136 -3.84 13.17 7.94
C LEU A 136 -5.20 13.63 7.38
N GLN A 137 -5.25 14.22 6.19
CA GLN A 137 -6.51 14.72 5.65
C GLN A 137 -7.23 13.63 4.87
N PRO A 138 -8.58 13.56 4.97
CA PRO A 138 -9.36 12.82 4.01
C PRO A 138 -9.11 13.35 2.59
N THR A 139 -9.11 12.47 1.60
CA THR A 139 -9.01 12.89 0.21
C THR A 139 -10.27 13.64 -0.22
N LYS A 140 -10.16 14.44 -1.30
CA LYS A 140 -11.29 15.23 -1.83
C LYS A 140 -12.19 14.45 -2.79
N GLY A 141 -11.88 13.17 -3.00
CA GLY A 141 -12.66 12.29 -3.84
C GLY A 141 -14.10 12.15 -3.36
N ARG A 142 -14.95 11.58 -4.22
CA ARG A 142 -16.37 11.30 -3.92
C ARG A 142 -16.76 9.88 -4.25
N GLU A 143 -15.88 9.14 -4.90
CA GLU A 143 -16.08 7.75 -5.24
C GLU A 143 -15.66 6.87 -4.05
N TYR A 144 -16.64 6.16 -3.49
CA TYR A 144 -16.40 5.17 -2.46
C TYR A 144 -16.16 3.83 -3.15
N VAL A 145 -14.96 3.28 -2.96
CA VAL A 145 -14.66 1.92 -3.40
C VAL A 145 -15.17 0.95 -2.34
N ASP A 146 -16.05 0.04 -2.73
CA ASP A 146 -16.50 -1.03 -1.84
C ASP A 146 -15.32 -1.99 -1.55
N LEU A 147 -14.96 -2.03 -0.26
CA LEU A 147 -13.86 -2.81 0.29
C LEU A 147 -14.35 -4.03 1.04
N ASP A 148 -15.65 -4.22 1.28
CA ASP A 148 -16.15 -5.48 1.84
C ASP A 148 -15.64 -6.63 0.96
N GLU A 149 -15.42 -7.82 1.53
CA GLU A 149 -15.01 -9.00 0.76
C GLU A 149 -16.08 -9.31 -0.28
N ALA A 150 -15.97 -8.64 -1.43
CA ALA A 150 -16.88 -8.77 -2.53
C ALA A 150 -16.75 -10.19 -3.04
N GLU A 151 -17.89 -10.83 -3.31
CA GLU A 151 -17.92 -12.14 -3.95
C GLU A 151 -16.96 -12.14 -5.15
N GLY A 152 -15.90 -12.98 -5.10
CA GLY A 152 -14.93 -13.09 -6.18
C GLY A 152 -13.51 -12.56 -5.92
N TYR A 153 -13.18 -12.12 -4.70
CA TYR A 153 -11.83 -11.63 -4.35
C TYR A 153 -11.22 -12.37 -3.14
N ASP A 154 -9.90 -12.56 -3.16
CA ASP A 154 -9.07 -13.02 -2.03
C ASP A 154 -7.84 -12.09 -1.91
N GLU A 155 -7.57 -11.59 -0.71
CA GLU A 155 -6.52 -10.58 -0.44
C GLU A 155 -6.50 -9.40 -1.45
N GLY A 156 -7.69 -9.01 -1.94
CA GLY A 156 -7.85 -7.93 -2.92
C GLY A 156 -7.50 -8.30 -4.37
N LEU A 157 -7.11 -9.55 -4.64
CA LEU A 157 -6.97 -10.12 -5.98
C LEU A 157 -8.24 -10.84 -6.41
N PRO A 158 -8.65 -10.77 -7.70
CA PRO A 158 -9.74 -11.59 -8.21
C PRO A 158 -9.44 -13.09 -8.11
N PHE A 159 -10.45 -13.92 -7.87
CA PHE A 159 -10.28 -15.38 -7.74
C PHE A 159 -9.63 -16.04 -8.95
N ASP A 160 -9.89 -15.58 -10.18
CA ASP A 160 -9.22 -16.14 -11.37
C ASP A 160 -7.71 -15.87 -11.38
N VAL A 161 -7.25 -14.77 -10.76
CA VAL A 161 -5.84 -14.50 -10.54
C VAL A 161 -5.28 -15.40 -9.44
N VAL A 162 -6.02 -15.57 -8.34
CA VAL A 162 -5.64 -16.41 -7.20
C VAL A 162 -5.51 -17.88 -7.62
N GLU A 163 -6.48 -18.40 -8.38
CA GLU A 163 -6.45 -19.77 -8.92
C GLU A 163 -5.23 -20.01 -9.80
N ARG A 164 -4.83 -19.02 -10.61
CA ARG A 164 -3.62 -19.11 -11.43
C ARG A 164 -2.35 -19.12 -10.59
N ILE A 165 -2.34 -18.43 -9.45
CA ILE A 165 -1.23 -18.45 -8.48
C ILE A 165 -1.18 -19.82 -7.80
N SER A 166 -2.32 -20.31 -7.28
CA SER A 166 -2.42 -21.62 -6.62
C SER A 166 -1.94 -22.77 -7.52
N ALA A 167 -2.28 -22.73 -8.81
CA ALA A 167 -1.85 -23.74 -9.79
C ALA A 167 -0.33 -23.81 -10.00
N LEU A 168 0.47 -22.87 -9.48
CA LEU A 168 1.94 -22.97 -9.49
C LEU A 168 2.48 -23.88 -8.39
N TYR A 169 1.67 -24.15 -7.36
CA TYR A 169 2.04 -24.94 -6.17
C TYR A 169 1.44 -26.35 -6.16
N ASP A 170 0.53 -26.65 -7.11
CA ASP A 170 -0.05 -27.98 -7.36
C ASP A 170 0.89 -28.87 -8.19
#